data_AF-A0A367XV77-F1
#
_entry.id   AF-A0A367XV77-F1
#
_cell.length_a   1.000
_cell.length_b   1.000
_cell.length_c   1.000
_cell.angle_alpha   90.00
_cell.angle_beta   90.00
_cell.angle_gamma   90.00
#
_symmetry.space_group_name_H-M   'P 1'
#
loop_
_entity.id
_entity.type
_entity.pdbx_description
1 polymer ?
#
loop_
_entity_poly.entity_id
_entity_poly.type
_entity_poly.pdbx_seq_one_letter_code
_entity_poly.pdbx_strand_id
1 'polypeptide(L)'
;MITFHDLPDEVIERILDFMPIKTLTRLLVTPSMSEIVKPRFYSTVFITSSDDVGFFPLNSQGDFVLRYHAFSNLFTLKPRLLPKLVKIEDPQDALKLIRDHPDWLLKLEISLLFDAVDDDCDSRRLSETLREFKAAHEQHPFNVHEIVVNRAINPRSYLSKDITTNVTSFKMLFHGAFNPPKVGTSVVGRFYSSSLDVADA
;
A
#
# COMPACT_ATOMS: atom_id res chain seq x y z
N MET A 1 -5.31 18.18 36.45
CA MET A 1 -4.42 18.55 35.33
C MET A 1 -4.79 17.60 34.20
N ILE A 2 -5.21 18.10 33.04
CA ILE A 2 -5.63 17.26 31.91
C ILE A 2 -4.38 16.89 31.11
N THR A 3 -4.20 15.61 30.85
CA THR A 3 -3.12 15.02 30.08
C THR A 3 -3.62 14.55 28.72
N PHE A 4 -2.69 14.25 27.81
CA PHE A 4 -3.04 13.76 26.47
C PHE A 4 -3.77 12.41 26.51
N HIS A 5 -3.57 11.62 27.59
CA HIS A 5 -4.25 10.35 27.83
C HIS A 5 -5.71 10.50 28.27
N ASP A 6 -6.13 11.71 28.65
CA ASP A 6 -7.51 11.98 29.04
C ASP A 6 -8.41 12.28 27.83
N LEU A 7 -7.84 12.31 26.62
CA LEU A 7 -8.57 12.47 25.37
C LEU A 7 -9.06 11.12 24.83
N PRO A 8 -10.25 11.04 24.22
CA PRO A 8 -10.67 9.85 23.49
C PRO A 8 -9.69 9.52 22.34
N ASP A 9 -9.51 8.22 22.07
CA ASP A 9 -8.58 7.73 21.05
C ASP A 9 -8.87 8.34 19.67
N GLU A 10 -10.13 8.55 19.32
CA GLU A 10 -10.53 9.16 18.04
C GLU A 10 -10.08 10.61 17.90
N VAL A 11 -10.03 11.34 19.02
CA VAL A 11 -9.54 12.73 19.06
C VAL A 11 -8.03 12.74 18.92
N ILE A 12 -7.34 11.82 19.60
CA ILE A 12 -5.89 11.62 19.48
C ILE A 12 -5.52 11.30 18.03
N GLU A 13 -6.17 10.32 17.42
CA GLU A 13 -5.91 9.92 16.03
C GLU A 13 -6.05 11.11 15.08
N ARG A 14 -7.15 11.88 15.19
CA ARG A 14 -7.34 13.09 14.38
C ARG A 14 -6.25 14.12 14.59
N ILE A 15 -5.85 14.37 15.84
CA ILE A 15 -4.76 15.31 16.13
C ILE A 15 -3.47 14.86 15.45
N LEU A 16 -3.15 13.56 15.53
CA LEU A 16 -1.94 13.01 14.90
C LEU A 16 -2.00 13.06 13.36
N ASP A 17 -3.18 12.87 12.76
CA ASP A 17 -3.38 12.95 11.30
C ASP A 17 -3.04 14.31 10.70
N PHE A 18 -3.22 15.40 11.47
CA PHE A 18 -2.88 16.75 11.03
C PHE A 18 -1.44 17.16 11.36
N MET A 19 -0.66 16.31 12.04
CA MET A 19 0.73 16.64 12.37
C MET A 19 1.68 16.36 11.19
N PRO A 20 2.65 17.26 10.94
CA PRO A 20 3.73 16.98 9.99
C PRO A 20 4.55 15.76 10.42
N ILE A 21 5.00 14.94 9.45
CA ILE A 21 5.82 13.74 9.70
C ILE A 21 7.04 14.06 10.59
N LYS A 22 7.71 15.20 10.36
CA LYS A 22 8.87 15.64 11.15
C LYS A 22 8.53 15.81 12.63
N THR A 23 7.33 16.30 12.93
CA THR A 23 6.84 16.46 14.31
C THR A 23 6.52 15.11 14.93
N LEU A 24 5.81 14.24 14.19
CA LEU A 24 5.50 12.88 14.64
C LEU A 24 6.78 12.10 14.96
N THR A 25 7.83 12.22 14.15
CA THR A 25 9.11 11.52 14.38
C THR A 25 9.80 12.00 15.66
N ARG A 26 9.70 13.30 15.98
CA ARG A 26 10.21 13.85 17.25
C ARG A 26 9.40 13.35 18.45
N LEU A 27 8.09 13.21 18.31
CA LEU A 27 7.25 12.67 19.38
C LEU A 27 7.48 11.18 19.61
N LEU A 28 7.87 10.43 18.57
CA LEU A 28 8.17 9.00 18.67
C LEU A 28 9.35 8.72 19.63
N VAL A 29 10.36 9.60 19.66
CA VAL A 29 11.51 9.47 20.57
C VAL A 29 11.24 10.02 21.97
N THR A 30 10.08 10.64 22.19
CA THR A 30 9.67 11.16 23.50
C THR A 30 8.96 10.05 24.28
N PRO A 31 9.49 9.58 25.43
CA PRO A 31 8.96 8.39 26.11
C PRO A 31 7.46 8.43 26.40
N SER A 32 6.95 9.57 26.89
CA SER A 32 5.54 9.77 27.25
C SER A 32 4.58 9.79 26.05
N MET A 33 5.07 10.12 24.86
CA MET A 33 4.25 10.22 23.64
C MET A 33 4.45 9.02 22.71
N SER A 34 5.54 8.26 22.88
CA SER A 34 5.92 7.20 21.95
C SER A 34 4.81 6.17 21.73
N GLU A 35 4.16 5.70 22.79
CA GLU A 35 3.07 4.72 22.70
C GLU A 35 1.80 5.29 22.07
N ILE A 36 1.57 6.60 22.19
CA ILE A 36 0.42 7.28 21.57
C ILE A 36 0.64 7.44 20.06
N VAL A 37 1.88 7.74 19.66
CA VAL A 37 2.21 8.06 18.26
C VAL A 37 2.54 6.82 17.43
N LYS A 38 3.05 5.75 18.05
CA LYS A 38 3.39 4.49 17.36
C LYS A 38 2.25 3.94 16.49
N PRO A 39 1.00 3.81 16.99
CA PRO A 39 -0.10 3.32 16.17
C PRO A 39 -0.30 4.13 14.88
N ARG A 40 -0.04 5.45 14.93
CA ARG A 40 -0.14 6.30 13.75
C ARG A 40 0.92 6.01 12.69
N PHE A 41 2.14 5.66 13.10
CA PHE A 41 3.19 5.26 12.15
C PHE A 41 2.92 3.89 11.52
N TYR A 42 2.29 2.99 12.27
CA TYR A 42 1.90 1.68 11.78
C TYR A 42 0.50 1.65 11.16
N SER A 43 -0.19 2.79 11.03
CA SER A 43 -1.55 2.81 10.48
C SER A 43 -1.57 2.40 9.01
N THR A 44 -0.51 2.75 8.28
CA THR A 44 -0.32 2.41 6.87
C THR A 44 1.07 1.82 6.69
N VAL A 45 1.12 0.59 6.18
CA VAL A 45 2.37 -0.13 5.92
C VAL A 45 2.48 -0.44 4.44
N PHE A 46 3.64 -0.14 3.86
CA PHE A 46 4.01 -0.47 2.49
C PHE A 46 4.94 -1.69 2.49
N ILE A 47 4.46 -2.81 1.95
CA ILE A 47 5.24 -4.02 1.75
C ILE A 47 5.94 -3.94 0.40
N THR A 48 7.27 -3.89 0.43
CA THR A 48 8.13 -3.82 -0.75
C THR A 48 9.03 -5.06 -0.86
N SER A 49 9.35 -5.42 -2.09
CA SER A 49 10.39 -6.39 -2.42
C SER A 49 11.79 -5.77 -2.50
N SER A 50 11.89 -4.44 -2.47
CA SER A 50 13.16 -3.71 -2.57
C SER A 50 14.11 -4.03 -1.41
N ASP A 51 15.40 -4.15 -1.75
CA ASP A 51 16.42 -4.41 -0.75
C ASP A 51 16.74 -3.19 0.13
N ASP A 52 16.47 -1.98 -0.35
CA ASP A 52 16.83 -0.68 0.25
C ASP A 52 15.84 -0.21 1.33
N VAL A 53 15.62 -1.04 2.35
CA VAL A 53 14.85 -0.65 3.53
C VAL A 53 15.79 0.02 4.54
N GLY A 54 15.73 1.36 4.61
CA GLY A 54 16.54 2.15 5.53
C GLY A 54 16.24 1.90 7.02
N PHE A 55 17.12 2.40 7.90
CA PHE A 55 17.02 2.21 9.36
C PHE A 55 15.71 2.77 9.98
N PHE A 56 15.16 3.82 9.37
CA PHE A 56 13.83 4.33 9.68
C PHE A 56 13.04 4.36 8.38
N PRO A 57 12.28 3.29 8.07
CA PRO A 57 11.82 3.07 6.71
C PRO A 57 10.51 3.82 6.50
N LEU A 58 10.55 5.14 6.39
CA LEU A 58 9.41 5.93 5.93
C LEU A 58 9.60 6.31 4.47
N ASN A 59 8.57 6.11 3.66
CA ASN A 59 8.55 6.67 2.31
C ASN A 59 8.25 8.19 2.35
N SER A 60 8.26 8.84 1.18
CA SER A 60 7.96 10.28 1.05
C SER A 60 6.52 10.65 1.46
N GLN A 61 5.61 9.68 1.51
CA GLN A 61 4.23 9.84 1.95
C GLN A 61 4.09 9.64 3.48
N GLY A 62 5.16 9.21 4.16
CA GLY A 62 5.15 8.91 5.58
C GLY A 62 4.59 7.52 5.92
N ASP A 63 4.43 6.63 4.95
CA ASP A 63 4.07 5.24 5.18
C ASP A 63 5.28 4.46 5.67
N PHE A 64 5.04 3.50 6.55
CA PHE A 64 6.09 2.62 7.05
C PHE A 64 6.39 1.52 6.02
N VAL A 65 7.63 1.45 5.55
CA VAL A 65 8.09 0.52 4.51
C VAL A 65 8.71 -0.70 5.17
N LEU A 66 8.25 -1.89 4.82
CA LEU A 66 8.76 -3.14 5.36
C LEU A 66 8.85 -4.19 4.26
N ARG A 67 9.73 -5.17 4.47
CA ARG A 67 9.62 -6.44 3.73
C ARG A 67 8.57 -7.33 4.37
N TYR A 68 8.00 -8.24 3.59
CA TYR A 68 6.97 -9.17 4.07
C TYR A 68 7.37 -9.92 5.37
N HIS A 69 8.59 -10.45 5.45
CA HIS A 69 9.03 -11.17 6.65
C HIS A 69 9.10 -10.27 7.89
N ALA A 70 9.57 -9.03 7.73
CA ALA A 70 9.62 -8.06 8.83
C ALA A 70 8.21 -7.63 9.26
N PHE A 71 7.30 -7.44 8.30
CA PHE A 71 5.88 -7.20 8.52
C PHE A 71 5.25 -8.34 9.33
N SER A 72 5.36 -9.58 8.84
CA SER A 72 4.77 -10.77 9.45
C SER A 72 5.26 -10.96 10.89
N ASN A 73 6.57 -10.85 11.12
CA ASN A 73 7.15 -10.98 12.46
C ASN A 73 6.69 -9.88 13.41
N LEU A 74 6.71 -8.61 12.95
CA LEU A 74 6.33 -7.47 13.80
C LEU A 74 4.88 -7.59 14.29
N PHE A 75 3.95 -7.91 13.39
CA PHE A 75 2.53 -7.95 13.74
C PHE A 75 2.11 -9.29 14.37
N THR A 76 2.89 -10.36 14.20
CA THR A 76 2.76 -11.57 15.02
C THR A 76 3.17 -11.29 16.47
N LEU A 77 4.28 -10.58 16.68
CA LEU A 77 4.77 -10.23 18.03
C LEU A 77 3.92 -9.14 18.70
N LYS A 78 3.38 -8.20 17.91
CA LYS A 78 2.54 -7.09 18.39
C LYS A 78 1.24 -6.96 17.60
N PRO A 79 0.27 -7.86 17.81
CA PRO A 79 -1.00 -7.84 17.06
C PRO A 79 -1.83 -6.57 17.26
N ARG A 80 -1.64 -5.85 18.37
CA ARG A 80 -2.31 -4.56 18.64
C ARG A 80 -1.89 -3.43 17.69
N LEU A 81 -0.74 -3.59 17.02
CA LEU A 81 -0.24 -2.60 16.05
C LEU A 81 -0.65 -2.94 14.62
N LEU A 82 -1.47 -3.99 14.41
CA LEU A 82 -1.89 -4.39 13.07
C LEU A 82 -2.42 -3.16 12.30
N PRO A 83 -1.88 -2.89 11.10
CA PRO A 83 -2.23 -1.69 10.34
C PRO A 83 -3.70 -1.64 9.98
N LYS A 84 -4.20 -0.43 9.69
CA LYS A 84 -5.50 -0.27 9.05
C LYS A 84 -5.40 -0.53 7.55
N LEU A 85 -4.33 -0.05 6.91
CA LEU A 85 -4.07 -0.16 5.47
C LEU A 85 -2.71 -0.81 5.19
N VAL A 86 -2.70 -1.81 4.31
CA VAL A 86 -1.48 -2.43 3.79
C VAL A 86 -1.41 -2.21 2.28
N LYS A 87 -0.35 -1.56 1.85
CA LYS A 87 -0.01 -1.37 0.44
C LYS A 87 1.00 -2.44 0.05
N ILE A 88 0.74 -3.20 -1.01
CA ILE A 88 1.60 -4.31 -1.43
C ILE A 88 2.04 -4.08 -2.87
N GLU A 89 3.35 -4.02 -3.08
CA GLU A 89 3.98 -3.83 -4.38
C GLU A 89 4.16 -5.14 -5.17
N ASP A 90 4.53 -6.22 -4.49
CA ASP A 90 4.77 -7.51 -5.13
C ASP A 90 3.55 -8.44 -4.93
N PRO A 91 2.90 -8.92 -6.01
CA PRO A 91 1.83 -9.90 -5.91
C PRO A 91 2.22 -11.19 -5.15
N GLN A 92 3.50 -11.56 -5.14
CA GLN A 92 4.00 -12.70 -4.35
C GLN A 92 3.88 -12.45 -2.84
N ASP A 93 4.08 -11.22 -2.38
CA ASP A 93 3.93 -10.90 -0.95
C ASP A 93 2.47 -10.85 -0.53
N ALA A 94 1.57 -10.43 -1.44
CA ALA A 94 0.13 -10.55 -1.24
C ALA A 94 -0.29 -12.02 -1.12
N LEU A 95 0.27 -12.89 -1.97
CA LEU A 95 0.08 -14.34 -1.91
C LEU A 95 0.54 -14.95 -0.59
N LYS A 96 1.73 -14.57 -0.11
CA LYS A 96 2.23 -15.03 1.20
C LYS A 96 1.31 -14.59 2.32
N LEU A 97 0.86 -13.34 2.30
CA LEU A 97 -0.08 -12.81 3.31
C LEU A 97 -1.37 -13.63 3.37
N ILE A 98 -1.92 -14.00 2.20
CA ILE A 98 -3.14 -14.82 2.12
C ILE A 98 -2.93 -16.21 2.70
N ARG A 99 -1.78 -16.83 2.40
CA ARG A 99 -1.46 -18.19 2.84
C ARG A 99 -1.14 -18.25 4.33
N ASP A 100 -0.35 -17.32 4.82
CA ASP A 100 0.19 -17.36 6.18
C ASP A 100 -0.80 -16.80 7.21
N HIS A 101 -1.54 -15.74 6.86
CA HIS A 101 -2.39 -14.99 7.80
C HIS A 101 -3.76 -14.61 7.20
N PRO A 102 -4.59 -15.58 6.80
CA PRO A 102 -5.90 -15.30 6.21
C PRO A 102 -6.82 -14.49 7.15
N ASP A 103 -6.71 -14.70 8.47
CA ASP A 103 -7.50 -13.99 9.47
C ASP A 103 -7.23 -12.48 9.53
N TRP A 104 -6.04 -12.05 9.10
CA TRP A 104 -5.68 -10.62 9.09
C TRP A 104 -6.39 -9.90 7.96
N LEU A 105 -6.62 -10.56 6.83
CA LEU A 105 -7.27 -9.99 5.66
C LEU A 105 -8.69 -9.48 5.92
N LEU A 106 -9.35 -9.98 6.96
CA LEU A 106 -10.68 -9.52 7.39
C LEU A 106 -10.64 -8.17 8.14
N LYS A 107 -9.46 -7.77 8.62
CA LYS A 107 -9.24 -6.56 9.44
C LYS A 107 -8.46 -5.49 8.70
N LEU A 108 -7.76 -5.87 7.62
CA LEU A 108 -6.90 -5.00 6.84
C LEU A 108 -7.65 -4.45 5.63
N GLU A 109 -7.44 -3.17 5.34
CA GLU A 109 -7.64 -2.63 4.01
C GLU A 109 -6.40 -2.96 3.16
N ILE A 110 -6.60 -3.58 1.99
CA ILE A 110 -5.49 -3.96 1.10
C ILE A 110 -5.46 -3.05 -0.12
N SER A 111 -4.30 -2.46 -0.40
CA SER A 111 -3.99 -1.74 -1.62
C SER A 111 -2.96 -2.52 -2.42
N LEU A 112 -3.31 -2.95 -3.64
CA LEU A 112 -2.40 -3.66 -4.53
C LEU A 112 -1.77 -2.68 -5.52
N LEU A 113 -0.44 -2.66 -5.61
CA LEU A 113 0.31 -1.84 -6.56
C LEU A 113 0.97 -2.77 -7.56
N PHE A 114 0.48 -2.79 -8.79
CA PHE A 114 1.07 -3.58 -9.87
C PHE A 114 1.97 -2.66 -10.69
N ASP A 115 3.29 -2.86 -10.65
CA ASP A 115 4.18 -2.27 -11.64
C ASP A 115 4.20 -3.15 -12.89
N ALA A 116 3.94 -2.57 -14.07
CA ALA A 116 3.95 -3.33 -15.30
C ALA A 116 5.38 -3.71 -15.66
N VAL A 117 5.60 -5.00 -15.86
CA VAL A 117 6.87 -5.52 -16.34
C VAL A 117 6.85 -5.58 -17.85
N ASP A 118 7.94 -5.12 -18.48
CA ASP A 118 8.09 -5.08 -19.95
C ASP A 118 7.83 -6.45 -20.61
N ASP A 119 7.29 -6.40 -21.83
CA ASP A 119 6.49 -7.47 -22.48
C ASP A 119 7.20 -8.83 -22.70
N ASP A 120 8.53 -8.92 -22.68
CA ASP A 120 9.21 -10.04 -23.36
C ASP A 120 9.68 -11.22 -22.50
N CYS A 121 9.79 -11.11 -21.17
CA CYS A 121 10.26 -12.25 -20.36
C CYS A 121 9.61 -12.40 -18.97
N ASP A 122 9.23 -11.30 -18.32
CA ASP A 122 8.59 -11.32 -17.01
C ASP A 122 7.07 -11.45 -17.08
N SER A 123 6.47 -11.24 -18.26
CA SER A 123 5.03 -11.40 -18.51
C SER A 123 4.53 -12.82 -18.17
N ARG A 124 5.32 -13.87 -18.43
CA ARG A 124 4.95 -15.26 -18.07
C ARG A 124 4.95 -15.50 -16.56
N ARG A 125 6.01 -15.08 -15.85
CA ARG A 125 6.11 -15.24 -14.39
C ARG A 125 5.05 -14.44 -13.65
N LEU A 126 4.79 -13.22 -14.12
CA LEU A 126 3.74 -12.38 -13.59
C LEU A 126 2.37 -13.02 -13.84
N SER A 127 2.13 -13.57 -15.04
CA SER A 127 0.86 -14.26 -15.34
C SER A 127 0.62 -15.48 -14.45
N GLU A 128 1.67 -16.23 -14.10
CA GLU A 128 1.57 -17.37 -13.19
C GLU A 128 1.31 -16.93 -11.75
N THR A 129 2.05 -15.92 -11.27
CA THR A 129 1.86 -15.33 -9.94
C THR A 129 0.44 -14.75 -9.79
N LEU A 130 -0.07 -14.06 -10.80
CA LEU A 130 -1.43 -13.52 -10.83
C LEU A 130 -2.49 -14.63 -10.84
N ARG A 131 -2.23 -15.73 -11.57
CA ARG A 131 -3.12 -16.90 -11.56
C ARG A 131 -3.15 -17.56 -10.18
N GLU A 132 -2.00 -17.73 -9.54
CA GLU A 132 -1.91 -18.24 -8.18
C GLU A 132 -2.62 -17.30 -7.19
N PHE A 133 -2.42 -15.99 -7.33
CA PHE A 133 -3.08 -14.99 -6.51
C PHE A 133 -4.59 -15.07 -6.64
N LYS A 134 -5.11 -15.18 -7.87
CA LYS A 134 -6.54 -15.38 -8.13
C LYS A 134 -7.07 -16.64 -7.45
N ALA A 135 -6.37 -17.76 -7.62
CA ALA A 135 -6.77 -19.02 -7.01
C ALA A 135 -6.76 -18.95 -5.47
N ALA A 136 -5.78 -18.29 -4.87
CA ALA A 136 -5.69 -18.08 -3.43
C ALA A 136 -6.81 -17.14 -2.92
N HIS A 137 -7.11 -16.07 -3.65
CA HIS A 137 -8.21 -15.14 -3.32
C HIS A 137 -9.57 -15.82 -3.42
N GLU A 138 -9.78 -16.72 -4.39
CA GLU A 138 -11.03 -17.49 -4.49
C GLU A 138 -11.25 -18.41 -3.26
N GLN A 139 -10.17 -18.96 -2.69
CA GLN A 139 -10.22 -19.80 -1.48
C GLN A 139 -10.37 -18.98 -0.20
N HIS A 140 -9.75 -17.80 -0.15
CA HIS A 140 -9.78 -16.88 0.99
C HIS A 140 -10.14 -15.47 0.51
N PRO A 141 -11.44 -15.20 0.26
CA PRO A 141 -11.86 -13.90 -0.26
C PRO A 141 -11.62 -12.79 0.76
N PHE A 142 -11.07 -11.68 0.29
CA PHE A 142 -10.91 -10.46 1.08
C PHE A 142 -11.15 -9.20 0.24
N ASN A 143 -11.39 -8.10 0.94
CA ASN A 143 -11.66 -6.82 0.31
C ASN A 143 -10.36 -6.16 -0.13
N VAL A 144 -10.24 -5.91 -1.43
CA VAL A 144 -9.19 -5.06 -1.99
C VAL A 144 -9.73 -3.64 -2.02
N HIS A 145 -9.21 -2.77 -1.16
CA HIS A 145 -9.65 -1.39 -1.03
C HIS A 145 -9.22 -0.56 -2.25
N GLU A 146 -7.96 -0.70 -2.65
CA GLU A 146 -7.37 0.06 -3.75
C GLU A 146 -6.56 -0.83 -4.69
N ILE A 147 -6.61 -0.53 -5.99
CA ILE A 147 -5.70 -1.11 -6.97
C ILE A 147 -5.04 0.03 -7.74
N VAL A 148 -3.72 0.06 -7.72
CA VAL A 148 -2.89 0.97 -8.49
C VAL A 148 -2.13 0.15 -9.53
N VAL A 149 -2.22 0.53 -10.79
CA VAL A 149 -1.45 -0.08 -11.87
C VAL A 149 -0.53 0.96 -12.47
N ASN A 150 0.78 0.75 -12.34
CA ASN A 150 1.80 1.59 -12.93
C ASN A 150 2.23 1.01 -14.28
N ARG A 151 2.34 1.84 -15.33
CA ARG A 151 2.84 1.48 -16.67
C ARG A 151 2.09 0.36 -17.42
N ALA A 152 0.83 0.05 -17.10
CA ALA A 152 0.13 -1.02 -17.82
C ALA A 152 -0.24 -0.66 -19.26
N ILE A 153 0.12 -1.56 -20.17
CA ILE A 153 -0.33 -1.56 -21.57
C ILE A 153 -1.76 -2.13 -21.69
N ASN A 154 -2.17 -3.03 -20.76
CA ASN A 154 -3.53 -3.58 -20.74
C ASN A 154 -4.01 -4.00 -19.32
N PRO A 155 -4.88 -3.23 -18.64
CA PRO A 155 -5.35 -3.52 -17.28
C PRO A 155 -6.20 -4.80 -17.16
N ARG A 156 -6.82 -5.27 -18.25
CA ARG A 156 -7.68 -6.48 -18.23
C ARG A 156 -6.88 -7.77 -18.04
N SER A 157 -5.59 -7.77 -18.36
CA SER A 157 -4.70 -8.92 -18.14
C SER A 157 -4.30 -9.11 -16.68
N TYR A 158 -4.45 -8.09 -15.84
CA TYR A 158 -3.97 -8.10 -14.45
C TYR A 158 -5.08 -8.40 -13.43
N LEU A 159 -6.34 -8.18 -13.80
CA LEU A 159 -7.44 -8.14 -12.85
C LEU A 159 -8.62 -9.00 -13.29
N SER A 160 -8.93 -10.02 -12.49
CA SER A 160 -10.18 -10.76 -12.64
C SER A 160 -11.35 -9.93 -12.15
N LYS A 161 -12.55 -10.21 -12.68
CA LYS A 161 -13.80 -9.57 -12.24
C LYS A 161 -13.97 -9.67 -10.72
N ASP A 162 -13.61 -10.81 -10.14
CA ASP A 162 -13.78 -11.12 -8.72
C ASP A 162 -12.89 -10.25 -7.81
N ILE A 163 -11.64 -10.01 -8.21
CA ILE A 163 -10.71 -9.12 -7.50
C ILE A 163 -11.20 -7.66 -7.56
N THR A 164 -11.89 -7.28 -8.65
CA THR A 164 -12.38 -5.90 -8.87
C THR A 164 -13.78 -5.62 -8.31
N THR A 165 -14.51 -6.63 -7.86
CA THR A 165 -15.95 -6.49 -7.57
C THR A 165 -16.22 -5.57 -6.36
N ASN A 166 -15.30 -5.51 -5.40
CA ASN A 166 -15.41 -4.67 -4.19
C ASN A 166 -14.31 -3.61 -4.06
N VAL A 167 -13.72 -3.18 -5.19
CA VAL A 167 -12.65 -2.18 -5.19
C VAL A 167 -13.24 -0.78 -5.07
N THR A 168 -12.84 -0.05 -4.02
CA THR A 168 -13.31 1.31 -3.76
C THR A 168 -12.56 2.36 -4.60
N SER A 169 -11.29 2.10 -4.92
CA SER A 169 -10.42 3.00 -5.69
C SER A 169 -9.61 2.21 -6.72
N PHE A 170 -9.66 2.63 -7.98
CA PHE A 170 -8.86 2.05 -9.05
C PHE A 170 -8.10 3.16 -9.78
N LYS A 171 -6.77 3.07 -9.79
CA LYS A 171 -5.86 4.08 -10.36
C LYS A 171 -4.96 3.45 -11.41
N MET A 172 -4.85 4.09 -12.57
CA MET A 172 -3.86 3.75 -13.59
C MET A 172 -2.90 4.93 -13.79
N LEU A 173 -1.61 4.67 -13.65
CA LEU A 173 -0.55 5.64 -13.88
C LEU A 173 0.10 5.34 -15.23
N PHE A 174 -0.21 6.18 -16.22
CA PHE A 174 0.34 6.06 -17.58
C PHE A 174 1.57 6.95 -17.75
N HIS A 175 2.58 6.45 -18.48
CA HIS A 175 3.61 7.28 -19.11
C HIS A 175 3.28 7.34 -20.61
N GLY A 176 2.38 8.24 -21.01
CA GLY A 176 2.00 8.45 -22.42
C GLY A 176 0.51 8.76 -22.65
N ALA A 177 0.16 9.17 -23.87
CA ALA A 177 -1.21 9.48 -24.25
C ALA A 177 -2.05 8.19 -24.36
N PHE A 178 -3.00 8.00 -23.44
CA PHE A 178 -3.93 6.87 -23.43
C PHE A 178 -5.38 7.33 -23.58
N ASN A 179 -6.15 6.62 -24.41
CA ASN A 179 -7.60 6.78 -24.55
C ASN A 179 -8.29 5.74 -23.65
N PRO A 180 -8.93 6.13 -22.54
CA PRO A 180 -9.52 5.18 -21.62
C PRO A 180 -10.73 4.44 -22.25
N PRO A 181 -10.84 3.11 -22.11
CA PRO A 181 -12.05 2.41 -22.49
C PRO A 181 -13.17 2.75 -21.50
N LYS A 182 -14.37 2.97 -22.06
CA LYS A 182 -15.61 3.26 -21.31
C LYS A 182 -15.96 2.11 -20.37
N VAL A 183 -15.45 2.18 -19.15
CA VAL A 183 -16.00 1.50 -17.97
C VAL A 183 -16.17 2.61 -16.93
N GLY A 184 -17.19 2.54 -16.08
CA GLY A 184 -17.56 3.58 -15.10
C GLY A 184 -16.54 3.81 -13.97
N THR A 185 -15.25 3.83 -14.28
CA THR A 185 -14.10 4.08 -13.41
C THR A 185 -13.76 5.57 -13.42
N SER A 186 -13.60 6.15 -12.23
CA SER A 186 -12.98 7.46 -12.07
C SER A 186 -11.49 7.35 -12.41
N VAL A 187 -11.13 7.72 -13.65
CA VAL A 187 -9.73 7.81 -14.08
C VAL A 187 -9.18 9.15 -13.60
N VAL A 188 -8.48 9.16 -12.46
CA VAL A 188 -7.67 10.32 -12.07
C VAL A 188 -6.30 10.19 -12.72
N GLY A 189 -6.17 10.72 -13.93
CA GLY A 189 -4.88 10.89 -14.58
C GLY A 189 -4.10 12.01 -13.92
N ARG A 190 -3.01 11.69 -13.20
CA ARG A 190 -1.95 12.67 -12.94
C ARG A 190 -0.95 12.59 -14.08
N PHE A 191 -1.00 13.60 -14.96
CA PHE A 191 0.04 13.81 -15.96
C PHE A 191 1.28 14.33 -15.25
N TYR A 192 2.35 13.52 -15.21
CA TYR A 192 3.68 14.06 -14.98
C TYR A 192 4.20 14.56 -16.32
N SER A 193 3.96 15.84 -16.63
CA SER A 193 4.79 16.53 -17.62
C SER A 193 6.12 16.83 -16.95
N SER A 194 7.13 16.00 -17.18
CA SER A 194 8.51 16.43 -16.98
C SER A 194 8.82 17.46 -18.06
N SER A 195 8.55 18.73 -17.75
CA SER A 195 9.18 19.87 -18.42
C SER A 195 10.67 19.81 -18.11
N LEU A 196 11.45 19.30 -19.06
CA LEU A 196 12.86 19.62 -19.17
C LEU A 196 12.95 20.80 -20.14
N ASP A 197 12.96 22.00 -19.57
CA ASP A 197 13.46 23.19 -20.25
C ASP A 197 14.82 23.55 -19.63
N VAL A 198 15.63 24.25 -20.46
CA VAL A 198 16.95 24.88 -20.23
C VAL A 198 18.14 23.97 -20.60
N ALA A 199 19.04 24.32 -21.53
CA ALA A 199 19.18 25.46 -22.44
C ALA A 199 20.26 25.16 -23.49
N ASP A 200 20.17 25.82 -24.64
CA ASP A 200 21.30 26.08 -25.54
C ASP A 200 22.38 26.89 -24.81
N ALA A 201 23.64 26.46 -24.97
CA ALA A 201 24.84 27.29 -25.04
C ALA A 201 25.95 26.54 -25.80
#